data_AF-A0A7L5AHH3-F1
#
_entry.id   AF-A0A7L5AHH3-F1
#
_cell.length_a   1.000
_cell.length_b   1.000
_cell.length_c   1.000
_cell.angle_alpha   90.00
_cell.angle_beta   90.00
_cell.angle_gamma   90.00
#
_symmetry.space_group_name_H-M   'P 1'
#
loop_
_entity.id
_entity.type
_entity.pdbx_description
1 polymer ?
#
loop_
_entity_poly.entity_id
_entity_poly.type
_entity_poly.pdbx_seq_one_letter_code
_entity_poly.pdbx_strand_id
1 'polypeptide(L)'
;MRLGMRALRDARRGDRPTAAPGHPTLNEIVEEGLIMSLFAARMAVKNRIIVGALREHNDFSAEDYARVARDELCRFARQNEADARRVIRARKKLLNLRWTESLGDYRRGDVRQLALRRRVYEALARALRAVSVDGERVAALVESARVDAGDEIAQALTSRLIAQDFEHEPDYLIKRFERLNELETIDIPALLGGRP
;
A
#
# COMPACT_ATOMS: atom_id res chain seq x y z
N MET A 1 17.44 -67.14 17.86
CA MET A 1 16.67 -65.89 17.63
C MET A 1 17.36 -64.70 18.28
N ARG A 2 18.25 -63.99 17.57
CA ARG A 2 18.72 -62.63 17.92
C ARG A 2 19.12 -61.87 16.65
N LEU A 3 18.13 -61.62 15.78
CA LEU A 3 18.20 -60.64 14.70
C LEU A 3 17.43 -59.41 15.20
N GLY A 4 18.14 -58.38 15.66
CA GLY A 4 17.45 -57.20 16.21
C GLY A 4 18.30 -56.07 16.76
N MET A 5 19.59 -55.96 16.40
CA MET A 5 20.44 -54.86 16.88
C MET A 5 21.46 -54.38 15.83
N ARG A 6 21.06 -54.34 14.54
CA ARG A 6 21.83 -53.67 13.48
C ARG A 6 21.01 -52.71 12.62
N ALA A 7 19.76 -52.43 13.01
CA ALA A 7 18.86 -51.50 12.30
C ALA A 7 18.57 -50.21 13.10
N LEU A 8 19.49 -49.79 13.98
CA LEU A 8 19.35 -48.55 14.76
C LEU A 8 20.63 -47.68 14.72
N ARG A 9 21.46 -47.84 13.69
CA ARG A 9 22.68 -47.02 13.52
C ARG A 9 22.73 -46.20 12.23
N ASP A 10 21.75 -46.35 11.33
CA ASP A 10 21.68 -45.59 10.07
C ASP A 10 20.55 -44.53 10.03
N ALA A 11 19.78 -44.36 11.11
CA ALA A 11 18.71 -43.36 11.22
C ALA A 11 19.13 -42.03 11.90
N ARG A 12 20.42 -41.68 11.90
CA ARG A 12 20.93 -40.37 12.37
C ARG A 12 21.82 -39.68 11.33
N ARG A 13 21.45 -39.78 10.07
CA ARG A 13 22.09 -39.02 8.97
C ARG A 13 21.09 -38.35 8.03
N GLY A 14 19.85 -38.20 8.48
CA GLY A 14 18.84 -37.33 7.89
C GLY A 14 18.53 -36.21 8.86
N ASP A 15 18.46 -34.99 8.34
CA ASP A 15 18.06 -33.77 9.05
C ASP A 15 19.11 -33.16 10.00
N ARG A 16 20.15 -32.57 9.39
CA ARG A 16 20.69 -31.34 9.99
C ARG A 16 19.56 -30.32 9.94
N PRO A 17 19.21 -29.64 11.04
CA PRO A 17 18.23 -28.57 10.96
C PRO A 17 18.69 -27.59 9.89
N THR A 18 17.87 -27.45 8.84
CA THR A 18 17.97 -26.38 7.85
C THR A 18 18.17 -25.10 8.65
N ALA A 19 19.24 -24.37 8.34
CA ALA A 19 19.60 -23.15 9.06
C ALA A 19 18.34 -22.31 9.29
N ALA A 20 18.02 -22.04 10.56
CA ALA A 20 16.93 -21.15 10.91
C ALA A 20 17.04 -19.90 10.02
N PRO A 21 15.93 -19.39 9.45
CA PRO A 21 15.99 -18.24 8.56
C PRO A 21 16.81 -17.14 9.22
N GLY A 22 17.93 -16.78 8.58
CA GLY A 22 18.85 -15.79 9.12
C GLY A 22 18.09 -14.50 9.39
N HIS A 23 18.39 -13.83 10.51
CA HIS A 23 17.80 -12.51 10.77
C HIS A 23 18.09 -11.58 9.59
N PRO A 24 17.10 -10.83 9.10
CA PRO A 24 17.28 -9.96 7.95
C PRO A 24 18.39 -8.96 8.23
N THR A 25 19.24 -8.75 7.23
CA THR A 25 20.33 -7.79 7.25
C THR A 25 19.77 -6.37 7.33
N LEU A 26 20.61 -5.43 7.77
CA LEU A 26 20.22 -4.01 7.80
C LEU A 26 19.76 -3.50 6.42
N ASN A 27 20.41 -3.94 5.34
CA ASN A 27 20.09 -3.48 4.00
C ASN A 27 18.72 -4.00 3.55
N GLU A 28 18.42 -5.28 3.80
CA GLU A 28 17.11 -5.87 3.47
C GLU A 28 15.98 -5.15 4.22
N ILE A 29 16.16 -4.86 5.52
CA ILE A 29 15.16 -4.12 6.31
C ILE A 29 14.94 -2.71 5.75
N VAL A 30 16.03 -2.03 5.35
CA VAL A 30 15.94 -0.67 4.79
C VAL A 30 15.29 -0.69 3.40
N GLU A 31 15.61 -1.67 2.58
CA GLU A 31 15.03 -1.85 1.25
C GLU A 31 13.53 -2.13 1.33
N GLU A 32 13.12 -3.07 2.17
CA GLU A 32 11.70 -3.34 2.43
C GLU A 32 10.98 -2.10 2.98
N GLY A 33 11.60 -1.41 3.95
CA GLY A 33 11.07 -0.16 4.48
C GLY A 33 10.93 0.94 3.43
N LEU A 34 11.85 1.00 2.46
CA LEU A 34 11.78 1.94 1.34
C LEU A 34 10.63 1.59 0.41
N ILE A 35 10.48 0.32 0.01
CA ILE A 35 9.38 -0.15 -0.84
C ILE A 35 8.03 0.23 -0.21
N MET A 36 7.85 -0.06 1.08
CA MET A 36 6.62 0.27 1.81
C MET A 36 6.37 1.78 1.89
N SER A 37 7.42 2.57 2.08
CA SER A 37 7.31 4.03 2.12
C SER A 37 6.97 4.62 0.74
N LEU A 38 7.54 4.09 -0.34
CA LEU A 38 7.22 4.49 -1.71
C LEU A 38 5.78 4.10 -2.06
N PHE A 39 5.32 2.92 -1.64
CA PHE A 39 3.93 2.50 -1.78
C PHE A 39 2.98 3.49 -1.07
N ALA A 40 3.28 3.84 0.18
CA ALA A 40 2.49 4.80 0.94
C ALA A 40 2.45 6.19 0.28
N ALA A 41 3.60 6.68 -0.22
CA ALA A 41 3.68 7.95 -0.93
C ALA A 41 2.84 7.92 -2.22
N ARG A 42 2.92 6.83 -2.99
CA ARG A 42 2.08 6.62 -4.19
C ARG A 42 0.59 6.67 -3.85
N MET A 43 0.17 6.00 -2.78
CA MET A 43 -1.23 6.03 -2.33
C MET A 43 -1.69 7.44 -1.93
N ALA A 44 -0.83 8.22 -1.26
CA ALA A 44 -1.13 9.61 -0.92
C ALA A 44 -1.31 10.48 -2.17
N VAL A 45 -0.42 10.33 -3.16
CA VAL A 45 -0.51 11.05 -4.44
C VAL A 45 -1.75 10.62 -5.22
N LYS A 46 -2.04 9.32 -5.30
CA LYS A 46 -3.25 8.77 -5.94
C LYS A 46 -4.51 9.43 -5.37
N ASN A 47 -4.64 9.46 -4.04
CA ASN A 47 -5.77 10.10 -3.38
C ASN A 47 -5.86 11.59 -3.73
N ARG A 48 -4.72 12.30 -3.77
CA ARG A 48 -4.71 13.72 -4.15
C ARG A 48 -5.17 13.93 -5.60
N ILE A 49 -4.80 13.04 -6.52
CA ILE A 49 -5.26 13.06 -7.93
C ILE A 49 -6.77 12.83 -8.00
N ILE A 50 -7.30 11.81 -7.31
CA ILE A 50 -8.74 11.52 -7.28
C ILE A 50 -9.52 12.73 -6.74
N VAL A 51 -9.11 13.28 -5.60
CA VAL A 51 -9.76 14.46 -5.01
C VAL A 51 -9.66 15.67 -5.94
N GLY A 52 -8.51 15.89 -6.58
CA GLY A 52 -8.32 16.97 -7.55
C GLY A 52 -9.27 16.85 -8.75
N ALA A 53 -9.37 15.65 -9.32
CA ALA A 53 -10.25 15.37 -10.46
C ALA A 53 -11.74 15.57 -10.13
N LEU A 54 -12.18 15.13 -8.93
CA LEU A 54 -13.59 15.19 -8.53
C LEU A 54 -14.03 16.57 -8.03
N ARG A 55 -13.15 17.33 -7.37
CA ARG A 55 -13.53 18.57 -6.68
C ARG A 55 -13.15 19.83 -7.42
N GLU A 56 -11.99 19.84 -8.08
CA GLU A 56 -11.38 21.06 -8.60
C GLU A 56 -11.58 21.21 -10.12
N HIS A 57 -12.05 20.17 -10.83
CA HIS A 57 -12.12 20.10 -12.31
C HIS A 57 -10.82 20.55 -13.00
N ASN A 58 -9.68 20.44 -12.29
CA ASN A 58 -8.39 20.89 -12.79
C ASN A 58 -7.83 19.87 -13.80
N ASP A 59 -7.24 20.39 -14.87
CA ASP A 59 -6.43 19.60 -15.77
C ASP A 59 -5.25 18.96 -15.02
N PHE A 60 -4.90 17.74 -15.40
CA PHE A 60 -3.81 17.01 -14.74
C PHE A 60 -2.46 17.72 -14.98
N SER A 61 -1.81 18.16 -13.89
CA SER A 61 -0.47 18.75 -13.91
C SER A 61 0.55 17.79 -13.27
N ALA A 62 1.39 17.17 -14.11
CA ALA A 62 2.44 16.25 -13.66
C ALA A 62 3.42 16.94 -12.70
N GLU A 63 3.72 18.22 -12.91
CA GLU A 63 4.62 19.00 -12.07
C GLU A 63 4.05 19.24 -10.67
N ASP A 64 2.76 19.53 -10.57
CA ASP A 64 2.10 19.78 -9.29
C ASP A 64 2.06 18.50 -8.45
N TYR A 65 1.69 17.38 -9.06
CA TYR A 65 1.70 16.08 -8.37
C TYR A 65 3.12 15.59 -8.07
N ALA A 66 4.12 15.96 -8.88
CA ALA A 66 5.52 15.74 -8.53
C ALA A 66 5.93 16.55 -7.29
N ARG A 67 5.45 17.79 -7.10
CA ARG A 67 5.68 18.53 -5.84
C ARG A 67 5.04 17.80 -4.65
N VAL A 68 3.79 17.35 -4.79
CA VAL A 68 3.10 16.57 -3.74
C VAL A 68 3.89 15.31 -3.38
N ALA A 69 4.36 14.56 -4.37
CA ALA A 69 5.17 13.37 -4.15
C ALA A 69 6.47 13.68 -3.39
N ARG A 70 7.19 14.74 -3.78
CA ARG A 70 8.42 15.18 -3.09
C ARG A 70 8.15 15.58 -1.65
N ASP A 71 7.04 16.26 -1.40
CA ASP A 71 6.64 16.69 -0.06
C ASP A 71 6.34 15.49 0.85
N GLU A 72 5.62 14.48 0.35
CA GLU A 72 5.35 13.25 1.10
C GLU A 72 6.63 12.45 1.40
N LEU A 73 7.52 12.29 0.42
CA LEU A 73 8.82 11.63 0.63
C LEU A 73 9.68 12.40 1.66
N CYS A 74 9.71 13.73 1.57
CA CYS A 74 10.40 14.57 2.54
C CYS A 74 9.78 14.48 3.94
N ARG A 75 8.45 14.38 4.02
CA ARG A 75 7.73 14.18 5.28
C ARG A 75 8.11 12.85 5.92
N PHE A 76 8.10 11.75 5.17
CA PHE A 76 8.52 10.44 5.66
C PHE A 76 9.98 10.42 6.11
N ALA A 77 10.87 11.09 5.37
CA ALA A 77 12.26 11.24 5.78
C ALA A 77 12.41 11.98 7.13
N ARG A 78 11.68 13.10 7.31
CA ARG A 78 11.68 13.86 8.57
C ARG A 78 11.11 13.06 9.74
N GLN A 79 10.08 12.24 9.51
CA GLN A 79 9.52 11.34 10.51
C GLN A 79 10.56 10.30 10.95
N ASN A 80 11.22 9.64 10.01
CA ASN A 80 12.30 8.69 10.30
C ASN A 80 13.46 9.35 11.08
N GLU A 81 13.85 10.57 10.75
CA GLU A 81 14.86 11.33 11.52
C GLU A 81 14.38 11.66 12.95
N ALA A 82 13.09 11.96 13.13
CA ALA A 82 12.52 12.17 14.45
C ALA A 82 12.52 10.88 15.27
N ASP A 83 12.24 9.74 14.64
CA ASP A 83 12.24 8.43 15.27
C ASP A 83 13.65 7.96 15.63
N ALA A 84 14.64 8.17 14.76
CA ALA A 84 16.05 7.98 15.09
C ALA A 84 16.45 8.80 16.33
N ARG A 85 16.01 10.07 16.42
CA ARG A 85 16.25 10.92 17.60
C ARG A 85 15.53 10.40 18.85
N ARG A 86 14.32 9.85 18.74
CA ARG A 86 13.61 9.20 19.86
C ARG A 86 14.39 7.98 20.35
N VAL A 87 14.90 7.16 19.43
CA VAL A 87 15.71 5.97 19.75
C VAL A 87 17.02 6.36 20.47
N ILE A 88 17.68 7.44 20.03
CA ILE A 88 18.88 7.96 20.72
C ILE A 88 18.55 8.33 22.17
N ARG A 89 17.44 9.04 22.40
CA ARG A 89 17.00 9.42 23.77
C ARG A 89 16.66 8.18 24.60
N ALA A 90 15.95 7.20 24.05
CA ALA A 90 15.63 5.95 24.73
C ALA A 90 16.89 5.18 25.13
N ARG A 91 17.86 5.08 24.21
CA ARG A 91 19.16 4.45 24.48
C ARG A 91 19.93 5.16 25.59
N LYS A 92 19.96 6.51 25.58
CA LYS A 92 20.60 7.30 26.65
C LYS A 92 19.94 7.04 28.01
N LYS A 93 18.61 7.04 28.08
CA LYS A 93 17.87 6.71 29.32
C LYS A 93 18.23 5.32 29.84
N LEU A 94 18.24 4.32 28.96
CA LEU A 94 18.60 2.95 29.32
C LEU A 94 20.05 2.84 29.83
N LEU A 95 20.98 3.57 29.21
CA LEU A 95 22.38 3.64 29.65
C LEU A 95 22.57 4.40 30.96
N ASN A 96 21.70 5.35 31.30
CA ASN A 96 21.76 6.06 32.58
C ASN A 96 21.23 5.20 33.73
N LEU A 97 20.22 4.36 33.48
CA LEU A 97 19.72 3.34 34.43
C LEU A 97 20.74 2.23 34.71
N ARG A 98 21.79 2.12 33.89
CA ARG A 98 22.91 1.16 34.02
C ARG A 98 23.67 1.28 35.34
N TRP A 99 23.60 2.43 36.02
CA TRP A 99 24.37 2.69 37.24
C TRP A 99 23.71 2.16 38.52
N THR A 100 22.51 1.55 38.45
CA THR A 100 21.75 1.17 39.66
C THR A 100 21.77 -0.33 39.99
N GLU A 101 22.02 -1.26 39.07
CA GLU A 101 22.05 -2.69 39.43
C GLU A 101 22.64 -3.58 38.31
N SER A 102 23.31 -4.66 38.71
CA SER A 102 24.02 -5.65 37.87
C SER A 102 23.24 -6.06 36.60
N LEU A 103 23.93 -6.06 35.45
CA LEU A 103 23.34 -6.24 34.12
C LEU A 103 23.07 -7.71 33.78
N GLY A 104 21.80 -8.09 33.62
CA GLY A 104 21.41 -9.35 32.96
C GLY A 104 21.53 -9.28 31.42
N ASP A 105 21.61 -10.44 30.76
CA ASP A 105 21.77 -10.58 29.31
C ASP A 105 20.68 -9.90 28.46
N TYR A 106 19.46 -9.85 28.98
CA TYR A 106 18.32 -9.20 28.31
C TYR A 106 18.58 -7.71 28.01
N ARG A 107 19.10 -6.93 28.98
CA ARG A 107 19.34 -5.49 28.80
C ARG A 107 20.46 -5.20 27.78
N ARG A 108 21.40 -6.12 27.56
CA ARG A 108 22.43 -6.00 26.51
C ARG A 108 21.83 -6.18 25.12
N GLY A 109 20.85 -7.08 24.98
CA GLY A 109 20.05 -7.26 23.76
C GLY A 109 19.33 -5.97 23.37
N ASP A 110 18.68 -5.31 24.33
CA ASP A 110 17.90 -4.10 24.09
C ASP A 110 18.75 -2.94 23.53
N VAL A 111 19.95 -2.73 24.09
CA VAL A 111 20.86 -1.68 23.59
C VAL A 111 21.29 -1.94 22.15
N ARG A 112 21.54 -3.21 21.79
CA ARG A 112 21.90 -3.62 20.42
C ARG A 112 20.72 -3.43 19.46
N GLN A 113 19.51 -3.81 19.87
CA GLN A 113 18.30 -3.60 19.08
C GLN A 113 18.01 -2.12 18.85
N LEU A 114 18.15 -1.27 19.87
CA LEU A 114 18.01 0.18 19.71
C LEU A 114 19.08 0.76 18.77
N ALA A 115 20.31 0.25 18.80
CA ALA A 115 21.34 0.67 17.86
C ALA A 115 21.00 0.28 16.42
N LEU A 116 20.45 -0.93 16.19
CA LEU A 116 19.98 -1.36 14.88
C LEU A 116 18.82 -0.48 14.38
N ARG A 117 17.77 -0.30 15.20
CA ARG A 117 16.61 0.55 14.87
C ARG A 117 17.02 1.96 14.47
N ARG A 118 17.97 2.57 15.20
CA ARG A 118 18.51 3.88 14.84
C ARG A 118 19.12 3.88 13.44
N ARG A 119 19.95 2.88 13.12
CA ARG A 119 20.61 2.76 11.82
C ARG A 119 19.61 2.59 10.68
N VAL A 120 18.55 1.80 10.91
CA VAL A 120 17.44 1.63 9.95
C VAL A 120 16.77 2.96 9.66
N TYR A 121 16.31 3.68 10.70
CA TYR A 121 15.64 4.97 10.53
C TYR A 121 16.53 6.02 9.84
N GLU A 122 17.81 6.11 10.22
CA GLU A 122 18.76 7.04 9.59
C GLU A 122 19.02 6.68 8.11
N ALA A 123 19.12 5.39 7.79
CA ALA A 123 19.33 4.92 6.43
C ALA A 123 18.08 5.14 5.55
N LEU A 124 16.89 4.83 6.07
CA LEU A 124 15.62 5.02 5.38
C LEU A 124 15.35 6.50 5.11
N ALA A 125 15.62 7.38 6.09
CA ALA A 125 15.51 8.83 5.88
C ALA A 125 16.40 9.33 4.74
N ARG A 126 17.65 8.86 4.67
CA ARG A 126 18.57 9.21 3.58
C ARG A 126 18.08 8.69 2.23
N ALA A 127 17.63 7.43 2.18
CA ALA A 127 17.11 6.83 0.95
C ALA A 127 15.88 7.60 0.42
N LEU A 128 14.96 7.96 1.31
CA LEU A 128 13.76 8.75 0.95
C LEU A 128 14.12 10.14 0.42
N ARG A 129 15.11 10.81 1.01
CA ARG A 129 15.62 12.10 0.50
C ARG A 129 16.30 11.95 -0.86
N ALA A 130 17.04 10.87 -1.08
CA ALA A 130 17.66 10.61 -2.36
C ALA A 130 16.60 10.42 -3.45
N VAL A 131 15.52 9.68 -3.16
CA VAL A 131 14.40 9.52 -4.10
C VAL A 131 13.66 10.85 -4.32
N SER A 132 13.48 11.70 -3.31
CA SER A 132 12.72 12.95 -3.48
C SER A 132 13.40 13.98 -4.37
N VAL A 133 14.74 13.90 -4.53
CA VAL A 133 15.49 14.77 -5.46
C VAL A 133 15.71 14.13 -6.83
N ASP A 134 15.44 12.83 -6.96
CA ASP A 134 15.51 12.09 -8.21
C ASP A 134 14.24 12.34 -9.03
N GLY A 135 14.36 13.20 -10.05
CA GLY A 135 13.24 13.59 -10.90
C GLY A 135 12.59 12.43 -11.65
N GLU A 136 13.39 11.47 -12.11
CA GLU A 136 12.89 10.30 -12.86
C GLU A 136 12.09 9.38 -11.95
N ARG A 137 12.61 9.10 -10.74
CA ARG A 137 11.89 8.27 -9.77
C ARG A 137 10.61 8.94 -9.27
N VAL A 138 10.63 10.25 -9.06
CA VAL A 138 9.42 11.00 -8.69
C VAL A 138 8.40 10.97 -9.83
N ALA A 139 8.82 11.18 -11.07
CA ALA A 139 7.93 11.11 -12.23
C ALA A 139 7.30 9.72 -12.38
N ALA A 140 8.09 8.64 -12.23
CA ALA A 140 7.59 7.27 -12.28
C ALA A 140 6.57 6.97 -11.16
N LEU A 141 6.80 7.49 -9.95
CA LEU A 141 5.86 7.37 -8.84
C LEU A 141 4.54 8.08 -9.13
N VAL A 142 4.59 9.30 -9.66
CA VAL A 142 3.41 10.09 -10.04
C VAL A 142 2.63 9.42 -11.16
N GLU A 143 3.31 8.93 -12.20
CA GLU A 143 2.65 8.23 -13.30
C GLU A 143 1.95 6.95 -12.82
N SER A 144 2.61 6.17 -11.96
CA SER A 144 1.99 5.00 -11.34
C SER A 144 0.75 5.39 -10.53
N ALA A 145 0.83 6.48 -9.74
CA ALA A 145 -0.32 6.99 -8.99
C ALA A 145 -1.46 7.47 -9.90
N ARG A 146 -1.15 8.03 -11.07
CA ARG A 146 -2.12 8.49 -12.06
C ARG A 146 -2.87 7.33 -12.69
N VAL A 147 -2.17 6.27 -13.08
CA VAL A 147 -2.77 5.04 -13.59
C VAL A 147 -3.69 4.43 -12.53
N ASP A 148 -3.18 4.22 -11.31
CA ASP A 148 -3.96 3.65 -10.21
C ASP A 148 -5.22 4.50 -9.89
N ALA A 149 -5.12 5.83 -9.96
CA ALA A 149 -6.25 6.73 -9.75
C ALA A 149 -7.30 6.63 -10.86
N GLY A 150 -6.86 6.56 -12.12
CA GLY A 150 -7.74 6.41 -13.27
C GLY A 150 -8.53 5.11 -13.21
N ASP A 151 -7.85 4.00 -12.88
CA ASP A 151 -8.48 2.69 -12.72
C ASP A 151 -9.53 2.70 -11.60
N GLU A 152 -9.23 3.32 -10.46
CA GLU A 152 -10.15 3.43 -9.33
C GLU A 152 -11.39 4.28 -9.66
N ILE A 153 -11.20 5.41 -10.36
CA ILE A 153 -12.32 6.26 -10.82
C ILE A 153 -13.20 5.50 -11.82
N ALA A 154 -12.59 4.82 -12.81
CA ALA A 154 -13.32 4.06 -13.82
C ALA A 154 -14.10 2.91 -13.19
N GLN A 155 -13.50 2.20 -12.23
CA GLN A 155 -14.18 1.14 -11.48
C GLN A 155 -15.37 1.69 -10.69
N ALA A 156 -15.19 2.80 -9.96
CA ALA A 156 -16.26 3.43 -9.19
C ALA A 156 -17.42 3.89 -10.09
N LEU A 157 -17.12 4.47 -11.25
CA LEU A 157 -18.14 4.87 -12.23
C LEU A 157 -18.90 3.66 -12.78
N THR A 158 -18.17 2.62 -13.19
CA THR A 158 -18.77 1.38 -13.71
C THR A 158 -19.69 0.74 -12.68
N SER A 159 -19.25 0.62 -11.43
CA SER A 159 -20.08 0.09 -10.34
C SER A 159 -21.34 0.93 -10.10
N ARG A 160 -21.23 2.27 -10.18
CA ARG A 160 -22.38 3.17 -10.02
C ARG A 160 -23.39 3.05 -11.16
N LEU A 161 -22.92 2.94 -12.41
CA LEU A 161 -23.78 2.75 -13.58
C LEU A 161 -24.55 1.43 -13.49
N ILE A 162 -23.86 0.34 -13.15
CA ILE A 162 -24.48 -0.97 -12.96
C ILE A 162 -25.56 -0.91 -11.86
N ALA A 163 -25.28 -0.26 -10.73
CA ALA A 163 -26.25 -0.13 -9.65
C ALA A 163 -27.49 0.69 -10.08
N GLN A 164 -27.30 1.77 -10.85
CA GLN A 164 -28.40 2.56 -11.39
C GLN A 164 -29.26 1.78 -12.40
N ASP A 165 -28.64 0.95 -13.25
CA ASP A 165 -29.38 0.08 -14.19
C ASP A 165 -30.28 -0.93 -13.45
N PHE A 166 -29.81 -1.48 -12.32
CA PHE A 166 -30.63 -2.39 -11.50
C PHE A 166 -31.73 -1.69 -10.70
N GLU A 167 -31.51 -0.44 -10.29
CA GLU A 167 -32.53 0.34 -9.56
C GLU A 167 -33.63 0.89 -10.48
N HIS A 168 -33.36 1.12 -11.77
CA HIS A 168 -34.29 1.82 -12.66
C HIS A 168 -35.51 1.02 -13.12
N GLU A 169 -35.50 -0.31 -13.06
CA GLU A 169 -36.74 -1.12 -12.99
C GLU A 169 -36.40 -2.62 -12.85
N PRO A 170 -36.61 -3.24 -11.67
CA PRO A 170 -36.41 -4.68 -11.49
C PRO A 170 -37.25 -5.53 -12.47
N ASP A 171 -38.42 -4.99 -12.84
CA ASP A 171 -39.35 -5.56 -13.80
C ASP A 171 -39.21 -4.92 -15.19
N TYR A 172 -38.11 -4.24 -15.51
CA TYR A 172 -37.96 -3.49 -16.78
C TYR A 172 -38.26 -4.39 -17.97
N LEU A 173 -37.71 -5.61 -17.96
CA LEU A 173 -37.92 -6.57 -19.04
C LEU A 173 -39.37 -7.06 -19.12
N ILE A 174 -40.08 -7.16 -18.00
CA ILE A 174 -41.49 -7.56 -17.92
C ILE A 174 -42.38 -6.41 -18.42
N LYS A 175 -42.22 -5.23 -17.84
CA LYS A 175 -42.97 -4.01 -18.18
C LYS A 175 -42.64 -3.48 -19.57
N ARG A 176 -41.48 -3.82 -20.13
CA ARG A 176 -41.12 -3.48 -21.50
C ARG A 176 -41.97 -4.24 -22.50
N PHE A 177 -42.29 -5.51 -22.24
CA PHE A 177 -43.17 -6.28 -23.13
C PHE A 177 -44.59 -5.69 -23.12
N GLU A 178 -45.11 -5.37 -21.94
CA GLU A 178 -46.42 -4.72 -21.79
C GLU A 178 -46.46 -3.36 -22.49
N ARG A 179 -45.44 -2.52 -22.29
CA ARG A 179 -45.35 -1.20 -22.94
C ARG A 179 -45.16 -1.28 -24.45
N LEU A 180 -44.40 -2.24 -24.96
CA LEU A 180 -44.25 -2.44 -26.42
C LEU A 180 -45.56 -2.94 -27.03
N ASN A 181 -46.31 -3.77 -26.32
CA ASN A 181 -47.60 -4.26 -26.76
C ASN A 181 -48.67 -3.15 -26.73
N GLU A 182 -48.69 -2.30 -25.70
CA GLU A 182 -49.53 -1.09 -25.65
C GLU A 182 -49.16 -0.10 -26.76
N LEU A 183 -47.87 0.11 -27.03
CA LEU A 183 -47.42 0.95 -28.14
C LEU A 183 -47.95 0.42 -29.49
N GLU A 184 -47.84 -0.89 -29.72
CA GLU A 184 -48.30 -1.55 -30.96
C GLU A 184 -49.82 -1.54 -31.12
N THR A 185 -50.58 -1.72 -30.04
CA THR A 185 -52.04 -1.90 -30.10
C THR A 185 -52.83 -0.62 -29.87
N ILE A 186 -52.27 0.38 -29.19
CA ILE A 186 -52.98 1.60 -28.81
C ILE A 186 -52.35 2.80 -29.52
N ASP A 187 -51.06 3.04 -29.32
CA ASP A 187 -50.43 4.30 -29.74
C ASP A 187 -50.18 4.37 -31.25
N ILE A 188 -49.66 3.29 -31.85
CA ILE A 188 -49.40 3.24 -33.30
C ILE A 188 -50.72 3.32 -34.11
N PRO A 189 -51.79 2.58 -33.77
CA PRO A 189 -53.08 2.73 -34.43
C PRO A 189 -53.72 4.11 -34.22
N ALA A 190 -53.54 4.74 -33.06
CA ALA A 190 -54.00 6.11 -32.83
C ALA A 190 -53.25 7.13 -33.71
N LEU A 191 -51.95 6.93 -33.94
CA LEU A 191 -51.15 7.77 -34.83
C LEU A 191 -51.43 7.52 -36.32
N LEU A 192 -51.77 6.29 -36.71
CA LEU A 192 -52.11 5.92 -38.09
C LEU A 192 -53.58 6.21 -38.44
N GLY A 193 -54.48 6.13 -37.45
CA GLY A 193 -55.90 6.49 -37.55
C GLY A 193 -56.18 7.97 -37.33
N GLY A 194 -55.27 8.68 -36.65
CA GLY A 194 -55.23 10.13 -36.52
C GLY A 194 -54.70 10.81 -37.78
N ARG A 195 -55.39 10.64 -38.91
CA ARG A 195 -55.28 11.54 -40.06
C ARG A 195 -56.35 12.63 -39.98
N PRO A 196 -55.96 13.90 -39.98
CA PRO A 196 -56.38 14.85 -40.99
C PRO A 196 -55.47 14.75 -42.23
#